data_AF-A0A927X9P7-F1
#
_entry.id   AF-A0A927X9P7-F1
#
_cell.length_a   1.000
_cell.length_b   1.000
_cell.length_c   1.000
_cell.angle_alpha   90.00
_cell.angle_beta   90.00
_cell.angle_gamma   90.00
#
_symmetry.space_group_name_H-M   'P 1'
#
loop_
_entity.id
_entity.type
_entity.pdbx_description
1 polymer ?
#
loop_
_entity_poly.entity_id
_entity_poly.type
_entity_poly.pdbx_seq_one_letter_code
_entity_poly.pdbx_strand_id
1 'polypeptide(L)'
;MNQEDYEKQQEMEKLLENDRNQRINQVKQLQNQNILEQERLNNEKLRYQEELLREQNTLQFEKEMDDRIFQLRMTLAQTSDTLSRNDLQALLNEEEAKRDRYYAEKEARRKAAEQEKVVKEQELAKKPDKGKGKKSNKKKKSNTNTLATIVLGILTLVAVIILVTVYKSYKQKYATESTSSTSTTTVHKSSVASTTSDTKKQSSTRSKQASSSQKVSSKSSSKIKNSVSASSSKKVTSSSSIGSRASKDSSGFKIKDYTGQDYKIAVKDLVNNYSISESQIEIEEISTSDYKEGLIISQSPSQGETFKVGGDDKIVFKVAVESTVAMPNLTGYTYSEAVSALTALGVSSSHITVYQADPNSSTGYVQVSSPSSTATVTAQTPYYGETLSGNVVLYLAADEE
;
A
#
# COMPACT_ATOMS: atom_id res chain seq x y z
N MET A 1 -48.91 -16.80 -54.74
CA MET A 1 -47.69 -17.59 -54.53
C MET A 1 -47.81 -18.83 -55.38
N ASN A 2 -46.84 -19.08 -56.24
CA ASN A 2 -46.62 -20.38 -56.83
C ASN A 2 -45.89 -21.28 -55.82
N GLN A 3 -45.86 -22.59 -56.08
CA GLN A 3 -45.26 -23.53 -55.15
C GLN A 3 -43.75 -23.28 -54.95
N GLU A 4 -43.04 -22.83 -55.99
CA GLU A 4 -41.64 -22.41 -55.88
C GLU A 4 -41.41 -21.23 -54.91
N ASP A 5 -42.37 -20.31 -54.77
CA ASP A 5 -42.25 -19.19 -53.83
C ASP A 5 -42.27 -19.72 -52.39
N TYR A 6 -43.16 -20.69 -52.13
CA TYR A 6 -43.36 -21.32 -50.83
C TYR A 6 -42.18 -22.20 -50.43
N GLU A 7 -41.62 -22.96 -51.38
CA GLU A 7 -40.42 -23.78 -51.15
C GLU A 7 -39.18 -22.91 -50.85
N LYS A 8 -38.96 -21.82 -51.62
CA LYS A 8 -37.92 -20.82 -51.33
C LYS A 8 -38.12 -20.16 -49.96
N GLN A 9 -39.37 -19.92 -49.55
CA GLN A 9 -39.69 -19.34 -48.25
C GLN A 9 -39.36 -20.30 -47.09
N GLN A 10 -39.65 -21.60 -47.22
CA GLN A 10 -39.21 -22.60 -46.22
C GLN A 10 -37.69 -22.79 -46.17
N GLU A 11 -37.00 -22.72 -47.31
CA GLU A 11 -35.53 -22.84 -47.34
C GLU A 11 -34.85 -21.63 -46.67
N MET A 12 -35.32 -20.42 -46.95
CA MET A 12 -34.95 -19.19 -46.24
C MET A 12 -35.17 -19.32 -44.72
N GLU A 13 -36.32 -19.82 -44.28
CA GLU A 13 -36.64 -19.96 -42.86
C GLU A 13 -35.71 -20.95 -42.15
N LYS A 14 -35.43 -22.12 -42.77
CA LYS A 14 -34.44 -23.10 -42.27
C LYS A 14 -33.03 -22.50 -42.19
N LEU A 15 -32.65 -21.66 -43.16
CA LEU A 15 -31.32 -21.03 -43.21
C LEU A 15 -31.18 -19.96 -42.10
N LEU A 16 -32.22 -19.16 -41.88
CA LEU A 16 -32.31 -18.24 -40.73
C LEU A 16 -32.27 -18.98 -39.38
N GLU A 17 -32.97 -20.11 -39.25
CA GLU A 17 -32.97 -20.89 -38.02
C GLU A 17 -31.60 -21.56 -37.76
N ASN A 18 -30.90 -21.99 -38.81
CA ASN A 18 -29.52 -22.50 -38.70
C ASN A 18 -28.55 -21.40 -38.26
N ASP A 19 -28.57 -20.20 -38.87
CA ASP A 19 -27.76 -19.05 -38.43
C ASP A 19 -28.08 -18.65 -36.98
N ARG A 20 -29.36 -18.62 -36.60
CA ARG A 20 -29.81 -18.36 -35.22
C ARG A 20 -29.22 -19.38 -34.24
N ASN A 21 -29.25 -20.67 -34.57
CA ASN A 21 -28.70 -21.73 -33.74
C ASN A 21 -27.17 -21.69 -33.66
N GLN A 22 -26.48 -21.33 -34.75
CA GLN A 22 -25.02 -21.11 -34.73
C GLN A 22 -24.64 -19.92 -33.83
N ARG A 23 -25.35 -18.79 -33.92
CA ARG A 23 -25.15 -17.64 -33.02
C ARG A 23 -25.41 -17.99 -31.56
N ILE A 24 -26.46 -18.76 -31.26
CA ILE A 24 -26.75 -19.23 -29.90
C ILE A 24 -25.60 -20.09 -29.35
N ASN A 25 -25.02 -20.98 -30.17
CA ASN A 25 -23.88 -21.79 -29.77
C ASN A 25 -22.58 -20.97 -29.58
N GLN A 26 -22.31 -19.99 -30.45
CA GLN A 26 -21.19 -19.05 -30.27
C GLN A 26 -21.34 -18.22 -28.98
N VAL A 27 -22.54 -17.70 -28.69
CA VAL A 27 -22.81 -16.95 -27.45
C VAL A 27 -22.60 -17.84 -26.22
N LYS A 28 -23.06 -19.09 -26.23
CA LYS A 28 -22.79 -20.06 -25.14
C LYS A 28 -21.30 -20.36 -24.98
N GLN A 29 -20.55 -20.51 -26.07
CA GLN A 29 -19.09 -20.72 -26.01
C GLN A 29 -18.37 -19.52 -25.39
N LEU A 30 -18.72 -18.29 -25.80
CA LEU A 30 -18.16 -17.05 -25.24
C LEU A 30 -18.55 -16.85 -23.77
N GLN A 31 -19.78 -17.19 -23.38
CA GLN A 31 -20.20 -17.19 -21.97
C GLN A 31 -19.38 -18.17 -21.14
N ASN A 32 -19.20 -19.41 -21.60
CA ASN A 32 -18.40 -20.42 -20.91
C ASN A 32 -16.91 -20.02 -20.81
N GLN A 33 -16.34 -19.39 -21.86
CA GLN A 33 -14.98 -18.86 -21.83
C GLN A 33 -14.83 -17.74 -20.80
N ASN A 34 -15.78 -16.79 -20.76
CA ASN A 34 -15.76 -15.69 -19.79
C ASN A 34 -15.90 -16.21 -18.34
N ILE A 35 -16.80 -17.18 -18.10
CA ILE A 35 -16.91 -17.86 -16.78
C ILE A 35 -15.57 -18.50 -16.39
N LEU A 36 -14.94 -19.26 -17.30
CA LEU A 36 -13.64 -19.90 -17.04
C LEU A 36 -12.51 -18.89 -16.80
N GLU A 37 -12.55 -17.73 -17.46
CA GLU A 37 -11.58 -16.65 -17.25
C GLU A 37 -11.79 -15.94 -15.90
N GLN A 38 -13.04 -15.70 -15.50
CA GLN A 38 -13.37 -15.20 -14.16
C GLN A 38 -12.94 -16.19 -13.06
N GLU A 39 -13.18 -17.50 -13.26
CA GLU A 39 -12.68 -18.55 -12.37
C GLU A 39 -11.14 -18.56 -12.33
N ARG A 40 -10.44 -18.39 -13.47
CA ARG A 40 -8.97 -18.31 -13.52
C ARG A 40 -8.46 -17.12 -12.72
N LEU A 41 -9.01 -15.92 -12.95
CA LEU A 41 -8.65 -14.69 -12.25
C LEU A 41 -8.92 -14.77 -10.74
N ASN A 42 -10.05 -15.36 -10.33
CA ASN A 42 -10.40 -15.52 -8.93
C ASN A 42 -9.47 -16.53 -8.22
N ASN A 43 -9.10 -17.64 -8.89
CA ASN A 43 -8.11 -18.58 -8.39
C ASN A 43 -6.69 -17.99 -8.32
N GLU A 44 -6.31 -17.16 -9.30
CA GLU A 44 -5.03 -16.43 -9.34
C GLU A 44 -4.95 -15.43 -8.16
N LYS A 45 -6.04 -14.68 -7.92
CA LYS A 45 -6.18 -13.78 -6.76
C LYS A 45 -6.21 -14.51 -5.41
N LEU A 46 -6.76 -15.73 -5.35
CA LEU A 46 -6.72 -16.56 -4.14
C LEU A 46 -5.28 -17.01 -3.83
N ARG A 47 -4.55 -17.51 -4.84
CA ARG A 47 -3.15 -17.91 -4.72
C ARG A 47 -2.26 -16.76 -4.24
N TYR A 48 -2.43 -15.56 -4.80
CA TYR A 48 -1.67 -14.38 -4.38
C TYR A 48 -1.90 -14.04 -2.89
N GLN A 49 -3.14 -14.15 -2.39
CA GLN A 49 -3.44 -13.96 -0.97
C GLN A 49 -2.88 -15.07 -0.09
N GLU A 50 -2.90 -16.33 -0.53
CA GLU A 50 -2.22 -17.42 0.17
C GLU A 50 -0.69 -17.23 0.22
N GLU A 51 -0.08 -16.75 -0.86
CA GLU A 51 1.36 -16.51 -0.97
C GLU A 51 1.79 -15.36 -0.03
N LEU A 52 1.07 -14.25 -0.05
CA LEU A 52 1.29 -13.11 0.87
C LEU A 52 1.11 -13.51 2.34
N LEU A 53 0.12 -14.36 2.65
CA LEU A 53 -0.09 -14.87 4.01
C LEU A 53 1.02 -15.85 4.43
N ARG A 54 1.53 -16.68 3.51
CA ARG A 54 2.71 -17.54 3.77
C ARG A 54 3.96 -16.71 4.00
N GLU A 55 4.18 -15.65 3.23
CA GLU A 55 5.29 -14.72 3.43
C GLU A 55 5.22 -14.01 4.79
N GLN A 56 4.06 -13.45 5.14
CA GLN A 56 3.84 -12.83 6.45
C GLN A 56 4.08 -13.81 7.61
N ASN A 57 3.56 -15.04 7.52
CA ASN A 57 3.81 -16.08 8.53
C ASN A 57 5.28 -16.49 8.60
N THR A 58 6.00 -16.46 7.47
CA THR A 58 7.44 -16.77 7.41
C THR A 58 8.26 -15.68 8.10
N LEU A 59 7.96 -14.40 7.81
CA LEU A 59 8.62 -13.25 8.45
C LEU A 59 8.35 -13.19 9.96
N GLN A 60 7.14 -13.53 10.41
CA GLN A 60 6.81 -13.64 11.84
C GLN A 60 7.62 -14.76 12.51
N PHE A 61 7.73 -15.93 11.88
CA PHE A 61 8.51 -17.06 12.41
C PHE A 61 10.03 -16.77 12.47
N GLU A 62 10.57 -16.09 11.44
CA GLU A 62 11.96 -15.63 11.42
C GLU A 62 12.22 -14.64 12.56
N LYS A 63 11.35 -13.62 12.71
CA LYS A 63 11.44 -12.64 13.79
C LYS A 63 11.33 -13.30 15.17
N GLU A 64 10.39 -14.23 15.38
CA GLU A 64 10.22 -14.92 16.65
C GLU A 64 11.48 -15.74 17.02
N MET A 65 12.17 -16.31 16.03
CA MET A 65 13.40 -17.05 16.25
C MET A 65 14.56 -16.15 16.67
N ASP A 66 14.75 -15.01 16.00
CA ASP A 66 15.76 -14.03 16.39
C ASP A 66 15.41 -13.34 17.74
N ASP A 67 14.12 -13.11 18.03
CA ASP A 67 13.63 -12.65 19.35
C ASP A 67 13.98 -13.67 20.45
N ARG A 68 13.75 -14.98 20.24
CA ARG A 68 14.10 -16.03 21.22
C ARG A 68 15.62 -16.10 21.46
N ILE A 69 16.43 -16.04 20.41
CA ILE A 69 17.90 -16.00 20.50
C ILE A 69 18.36 -14.75 21.26
N PHE A 70 17.75 -13.58 21.00
CA PHE A 70 18.03 -12.35 21.73
C PHE A 70 17.68 -12.45 23.22
N GLN A 71 16.50 -13.00 23.58
CA GLN A 71 16.09 -13.17 24.98
C GLN A 71 16.97 -14.18 25.73
N LEU A 72 17.41 -15.26 25.06
CA LEU A 72 18.39 -16.19 25.63
C LEU A 72 19.74 -15.51 25.89
N ARG A 73 20.26 -14.73 24.94
CA ARG A 73 21.49 -13.92 25.12
C ARG A 73 21.36 -12.89 26.24
N MET A 74 20.22 -12.21 26.34
CA MET A 74 19.92 -11.24 27.41
C MET A 74 19.89 -11.91 28.78
N THR A 75 19.18 -13.04 28.91
CA THR A 75 19.07 -13.79 30.18
C THR A 75 20.43 -14.38 30.58
N LEU A 76 21.18 -14.92 29.62
CA LEU A 76 22.54 -15.42 29.83
C LEU A 76 23.49 -14.33 30.36
N ALA A 77 23.35 -13.08 29.89
CA ALA A 77 24.14 -11.95 30.39
C ALA A 77 23.74 -11.54 31.82
N GLN A 78 22.46 -11.70 32.19
CA GLN A 78 21.93 -11.35 33.52
C GLN A 78 22.13 -12.46 34.58
N THR A 79 22.23 -13.73 34.18
CA THR A 79 22.40 -14.87 35.10
C THR A 79 23.81 -14.96 35.67
N SER A 80 23.90 -14.84 36.99
CA SER A 80 25.13 -15.01 37.79
C SER A 80 25.35 -16.44 38.33
N ASP A 81 24.34 -17.32 38.29
CA ASP A 81 24.51 -18.73 38.65
C ASP A 81 25.18 -19.52 37.53
N THR A 82 26.31 -20.15 37.84
CA THR A 82 27.09 -21.00 36.94
C THR A 82 26.31 -22.19 36.37
N LEU A 83 25.37 -22.78 37.11
CA LEU A 83 24.64 -23.96 36.63
C LEU A 83 23.59 -23.54 35.59
N SER A 84 22.72 -22.59 35.97
CA SER A 84 21.75 -21.96 35.08
C SER A 84 22.38 -21.33 33.84
N ARG A 85 23.60 -20.77 33.96
CA ARG A 85 24.35 -20.20 32.82
C ARG A 85 24.75 -21.27 31.79
N ASN A 86 25.14 -22.47 32.23
CA ASN A 86 25.49 -23.56 31.32
C ASN A 86 24.25 -24.08 30.57
N ASP A 87 23.12 -24.23 31.26
CA ASP A 87 21.86 -24.67 30.64
C ASP A 87 21.32 -23.62 29.63
N LEU A 88 21.39 -22.33 29.98
CA LEU A 88 21.06 -21.23 29.07
C LEU A 88 21.98 -21.18 27.83
N GLN A 89 23.28 -21.46 27.99
CA GLN A 89 24.21 -21.53 26.87
C GLN A 89 23.90 -22.73 25.96
N ALA A 90 23.51 -23.88 26.52
CA ALA A 90 23.10 -25.04 25.74
C ALA A 90 21.83 -24.75 24.91
N LEU A 91 20.82 -24.11 25.52
CA LEU A 91 19.60 -23.68 24.83
C LEU A 91 19.87 -22.64 23.73
N LEU A 92 20.76 -21.68 24.00
CA LEU A 92 21.19 -20.68 23.01
C LEU A 92 21.85 -21.34 21.79
N ASN A 93 22.79 -22.26 22.03
CA ASN A 93 23.44 -23.02 20.97
C ASN A 93 22.42 -23.87 20.16
N GLU A 94 21.35 -24.34 20.79
CA GLU A 94 20.30 -25.10 20.12
C GLU A 94 19.41 -24.22 19.21
N GLU A 95 18.95 -23.05 19.68
CA GLU A 95 18.18 -22.11 18.85
C GLU A 95 19.03 -21.52 17.71
N GLU A 96 20.30 -21.17 17.96
CA GLU A 96 21.20 -20.72 16.89
C GLU A 96 21.44 -21.82 15.84
N ALA A 97 21.60 -23.08 16.26
CA ALA A 97 21.69 -24.21 15.34
C ALA A 97 20.37 -24.48 14.57
N LYS A 98 19.20 -24.19 15.14
CA LYS A 98 17.91 -24.24 14.41
C LYS A 98 17.85 -23.14 13.34
N ARG A 99 18.24 -21.91 13.69
CA ARG A 99 18.30 -20.76 12.78
C ARG A 99 19.21 -21.01 11.58
N ASP A 100 20.41 -21.53 11.82
CA ASP A 100 21.39 -21.78 10.76
C ASP A 100 20.94 -22.91 9.82
N ARG A 101 20.32 -23.97 10.37
CA ARG A 101 19.67 -25.02 9.57
C ARG A 101 18.51 -24.47 8.74
N TYR A 102 17.68 -23.61 9.33
CA TYR A 102 16.53 -23.01 8.67
C TYR A 102 16.95 -22.14 7.47
N TYR A 103 17.92 -21.23 7.65
CA TYR A 103 18.42 -20.41 6.54
C TYR A 103 19.18 -21.24 5.49
N ALA A 104 19.91 -22.27 5.88
CA ALA A 104 20.52 -23.22 4.93
C ALA A 104 19.47 -23.95 4.09
N GLU A 105 18.34 -24.36 4.68
CA GLU A 105 17.23 -24.97 3.93
C GLU A 105 16.52 -23.94 3.04
N LYS A 106 16.27 -22.71 3.52
CA LYS A 106 15.69 -21.60 2.75
C LYS A 106 16.55 -21.30 1.51
N GLU A 107 17.88 -21.29 1.65
CA GLU A 107 18.79 -21.07 0.53
C GLU A 107 18.91 -22.26 -0.42
N ALA A 108 18.89 -23.50 0.11
CA ALA A 108 18.86 -24.71 -0.70
C ALA A 108 17.57 -24.81 -1.54
N ARG A 109 16.41 -24.48 -0.95
CA ARG A 109 15.12 -24.36 -1.66
C ARG A 109 15.17 -23.30 -2.76
N ARG A 110 15.78 -22.13 -2.51
CA ARG A 110 16.00 -21.09 -3.54
C ARG A 110 16.82 -21.63 -4.71
N LYS A 111 17.97 -22.25 -4.43
CA LYS A 111 18.86 -22.87 -5.44
C LYS A 111 18.15 -23.97 -6.23
N ALA A 112 17.35 -24.80 -5.58
CA ALA A 112 16.56 -25.85 -6.23
C ALA A 112 15.47 -25.27 -7.17
N ALA A 113 14.72 -24.26 -6.71
CA ALA A 113 13.70 -23.60 -7.54
C ALA A 113 14.28 -22.84 -8.73
N GLU A 114 15.49 -22.29 -8.59
CA GLU A 114 16.24 -21.66 -9.68
C GLU A 114 16.72 -22.70 -10.72
N GLN A 115 17.26 -23.83 -10.26
CA GLN A 115 17.59 -24.96 -11.14
C GLN A 115 16.35 -25.53 -11.84
N GLU A 116 15.21 -25.65 -11.16
CA GLU A 116 13.95 -26.12 -11.76
C GLU A 116 13.46 -25.20 -12.89
N LYS A 117 13.60 -23.88 -12.73
CA LYS A 117 13.32 -22.89 -13.80
C LYS A 117 14.24 -23.12 -15.01
N VAL A 118 15.55 -23.25 -14.78
CA VAL A 118 16.53 -23.50 -15.85
C VAL A 118 16.29 -24.83 -16.57
N VAL A 119 15.92 -25.89 -15.84
CA VAL A 119 15.58 -27.19 -16.43
C VAL A 119 14.33 -27.09 -17.31
N LYS A 120 13.26 -26.44 -16.84
CA LYS A 120 12.02 -26.23 -17.62
C LYS A 120 12.29 -25.41 -18.89
N GLU A 121 13.14 -24.39 -18.84
CA GLU A 121 13.53 -23.60 -20.00
C GLU A 121 14.34 -24.41 -21.02
N GLN A 122 15.29 -25.23 -20.55
CA GLN A 122 16.05 -26.16 -21.40
C GLN A 122 15.22 -27.33 -21.96
N GLU A 123 14.13 -27.72 -21.28
CA GLU A 123 13.20 -28.75 -21.74
C GLU A 123 12.22 -28.20 -22.78
N LEU A 124 11.72 -26.97 -22.61
CA LEU A 124 10.97 -26.26 -23.66
C LEU A 124 11.78 -26.12 -24.96
N ALA A 125 13.09 -25.90 -24.85
CA ALA A 125 14.02 -25.86 -25.98
C ALA A 125 14.28 -27.22 -26.68
N LYS A 126 13.74 -28.34 -26.16
CA LYS A 126 14.01 -29.71 -26.63
C LYS A 126 12.78 -30.48 -27.11
N LYS A 127 11.75 -29.80 -27.63
CA LYS A 127 10.67 -30.48 -28.37
C LYS A 127 11.17 -31.02 -29.72
N PRO A 128 11.07 -32.34 -29.99
CA PRO A 128 11.55 -32.91 -31.25
C PRO A 128 10.53 -32.75 -32.37
N ASP A 129 10.82 -31.88 -33.35
CA ASP A 129 10.09 -31.89 -34.63
C ASP A 129 10.39 -33.17 -35.43
N LYS A 130 9.33 -33.82 -35.95
CA LYS A 130 9.40 -34.94 -36.91
C LYS A 130 8.56 -34.63 -38.16
N GLY A 131 8.80 -33.47 -38.78
CA GLY A 131 8.01 -32.91 -39.89
C GLY A 131 8.41 -33.25 -41.34
N LYS A 132 9.51 -33.96 -41.62
CA LYS A 132 10.03 -34.36 -42.97
C LYS A 132 10.41 -33.22 -43.96
N GLY A 133 11.60 -33.30 -44.59
CA GLY A 133 11.76 -32.83 -45.99
C GLY A 133 12.95 -31.93 -46.39
N LYS A 134 14.16 -32.50 -46.50
CA LYS A 134 15.33 -32.11 -47.33
C LYS A 134 15.32 -30.78 -48.16
N LYS A 135 16.44 -30.03 -48.01
CA LYS A 135 17.18 -29.21 -49.04
C LYS A 135 16.57 -27.84 -49.44
N SER A 136 17.32 -26.77 -49.76
CA SER A 136 18.79 -26.55 -49.90
C SER A 136 19.24 -25.09 -49.63
N ASN A 137 20.56 -24.84 -49.67
CA ASN A 137 21.24 -23.58 -49.30
C ASN A 137 21.05 -22.40 -50.28
N LYS A 138 20.89 -21.17 -49.74
CA LYS A 138 21.86 -20.06 -49.97
C LYS A 138 21.71 -18.92 -48.94
N LYS A 139 22.81 -18.18 -48.73
CA LYS A 139 22.93 -17.09 -47.74
C LYS A 139 22.10 -15.86 -48.12
N LYS A 140 21.49 -15.19 -47.13
CA LYS A 140 21.21 -13.74 -47.16
C LYS A 140 21.48 -13.17 -45.77
N LYS A 141 22.27 -12.09 -45.67
CA LYS A 141 22.39 -11.33 -44.40
C LYS A 141 21.05 -10.63 -44.13
N SER A 142 20.65 -10.60 -42.87
CA SER A 142 19.59 -9.72 -42.36
C SER A 142 20.06 -9.16 -41.01
N ASN A 143 19.80 -7.88 -40.76
CA ASN A 143 20.34 -7.17 -39.60
C ASN A 143 19.27 -7.12 -38.48
N THR A 144 19.56 -7.69 -37.31
CA THR A 144 18.61 -7.74 -36.17
C THR A 144 19.28 -7.36 -34.85
N ASN A 145 19.90 -6.18 -34.79
CA ASN A 145 20.52 -5.62 -33.57
C ASN A 145 19.60 -4.60 -32.85
N THR A 146 18.31 -4.56 -33.18
CA THR A 146 17.33 -3.57 -32.69
C THR A 146 17.07 -3.65 -31.18
N LEU A 147 17.13 -4.84 -30.57
CA LEU A 147 17.01 -5.00 -29.12
C LEU A 147 18.18 -4.38 -28.36
N ALA A 148 19.42 -4.54 -28.86
CA ALA A 148 20.60 -3.98 -28.22
C ALA A 148 20.58 -2.44 -28.19
N THR A 149 20.09 -1.81 -29.25
CA THR A 149 19.93 -0.34 -29.31
C THR A 149 18.86 0.19 -28.35
N ILE A 150 17.78 -0.57 -28.08
CA ILE A 150 16.73 -0.15 -27.14
C ILE A 150 17.25 -0.19 -25.70
N VAL A 151 17.90 -1.27 -25.30
CA VAL A 151 18.49 -1.41 -23.94
C VAL A 151 19.55 -0.35 -23.69
N LEU A 152 20.43 -0.07 -24.67
CA LEU A 152 21.45 0.96 -24.54
C LEU A 152 20.84 2.36 -24.45
N GLY A 153 19.78 2.65 -25.21
CA GLY A 153 19.03 3.90 -25.13
C GLY A 153 18.44 4.14 -23.73
N ILE A 154 17.77 3.14 -23.16
CA ILE A 154 17.18 3.21 -21.81
C ILE A 154 18.26 3.48 -20.75
N LEU A 155 19.39 2.74 -20.80
CA LEU A 155 20.52 2.96 -19.87
C LEU A 155 21.09 4.38 -19.96
N THR A 156 21.27 4.93 -21.16
CA THR A 156 21.74 6.32 -21.31
C THR A 156 20.75 7.36 -20.78
N LEU A 157 19.44 7.11 -20.93
CA LEU A 157 18.40 8.02 -20.46
C LEU A 157 18.34 8.05 -18.92
N VAL A 158 18.43 6.88 -18.27
CA VAL A 158 18.54 6.76 -16.80
C VAL A 158 19.80 7.46 -16.28
N ALA A 159 20.95 7.29 -16.93
CA ALA A 159 22.19 7.96 -16.55
C ALA A 159 22.07 9.50 -16.63
N VAL A 160 21.42 10.03 -17.67
CA VAL A 160 21.15 11.48 -17.81
C VAL A 160 20.20 11.99 -16.72
N ILE A 161 19.16 11.22 -16.35
CA ILE A 161 18.26 11.58 -15.24
C ILE A 161 19.02 11.69 -13.92
N ILE A 162 19.90 10.72 -13.61
CA ILE A 162 20.73 10.72 -12.40
C ILE A 162 21.69 11.93 -12.40
N LEU A 163 22.28 12.27 -13.56
CA LEU A 163 23.16 13.43 -13.69
C LEU A 163 22.40 14.75 -13.46
N VAL A 164 21.14 14.84 -13.92
CA VAL A 164 20.27 16.01 -13.71
C VAL A 164 19.79 16.13 -12.26
N THR A 165 19.46 15.03 -11.57
CA THR A 165 19.07 15.09 -10.14
C THR A 165 20.25 15.48 -9.27
N VAL A 166 21.43 14.88 -9.47
CA VAL A 166 22.67 15.26 -8.77
C VAL A 166 23.01 16.73 -9.02
N TYR A 167 22.93 17.22 -10.27
CA TYR A 167 23.19 18.63 -10.59
C TYR A 167 22.20 19.59 -9.91
N LYS A 168 20.90 19.25 -9.83
CA LYS A 168 19.90 20.04 -9.09
C LYS A 168 20.23 20.09 -7.59
N SER A 169 20.50 18.94 -6.96
CA SER A 169 20.89 18.88 -5.55
C SER A 169 22.20 19.63 -5.26
N TYR A 170 23.14 19.65 -6.21
CA TYR A 170 24.38 20.44 -6.10
C TYR A 170 24.08 21.94 -6.15
N LYS A 171 23.25 22.41 -7.09
CA LYS A 171 22.87 23.83 -7.18
C LYS A 171 22.09 24.33 -5.96
N GLN A 172 21.25 23.48 -5.35
CA GLN A 172 20.46 23.84 -4.18
C GLN A 172 21.32 24.12 -2.93
N LYS A 173 22.58 23.65 -2.88
CA LYS A 173 23.53 23.99 -1.80
C LYS A 173 24.26 25.33 -1.97
N TYR A 174 24.04 26.06 -3.07
CA TYR A 174 24.69 27.36 -3.34
C TYR A 174 23.71 28.50 -3.64
N ALA A 175 22.42 28.32 -3.34
CA ALA A 175 21.37 29.32 -3.55
C ALA A 175 20.96 30.01 -2.23
N THR A 176 21.93 30.60 -1.52
CA THR A 176 21.69 31.41 -0.32
C THR A 176 21.76 32.90 -0.65
N GLU A 177 20.60 33.55 -0.82
CA GLU A 177 20.53 35.01 -0.75
C GLU A 177 19.16 35.47 -0.21
N SER A 178 19.16 36.64 0.45
CA SER A 178 18.10 37.06 1.37
C SER A 178 16.92 37.74 0.69
N THR A 179 15.72 37.65 1.28
CA THR A 179 14.79 38.78 1.38
C THR A 179 13.87 38.61 2.59
N SER A 180 13.97 39.53 3.54
CA SER A 180 13.02 39.72 4.65
C SER A 180 12.04 40.84 4.32
N SER A 181 10.76 40.73 4.69
CA SER A 181 9.84 41.88 4.71
C SER A 181 8.71 41.71 5.72
N THR A 182 8.45 42.76 6.49
CA THR A 182 7.45 42.86 7.56
C THR A 182 6.21 43.61 7.07
N SER A 183 5.01 43.21 7.51
CA SER A 183 3.78 44.06 7.60
C SER A 183 2.64 43.29 8.30
N THR A 184 1.77 43.87 9.14
CA THR A 184 1.85 45.11 9.93
C THR A 184 0.87 45.04 11.12
N THR A 185 1.15 45.83 12.15
CA THR A 185 0.30 46.20 13.30
C THR A 185 -1.23 46.19 13.14
N THR A 186 -1.94 45.86 14.23
CA THR A 186 -2.81 46.85 14.91
C THR A 186 -3.06 46.46 16.38
N VAL A 187 -3.21 47.46 17.25
CA VAL A 187 -3.38 47.27 18.70
C VAL A 187 -4.62 48.03 19.17
N HIS A 188 -5.55 47.35 19.84
CA HIS A 188 -6.62 48.01 20.61
C HIS A 188 -6.86 47.31 21.96
N LYS A 189 -7.45 48.05 22.91
CA LYS A 189 -7.13 47.94 24.33
C LYS A 189 -8.36 48.11 25.23
N SER A 190 -8.70 47.07 25.99
CA SER A 190 -9.53 47.10 27.20
C SER A 190 -9.27 45.79 27.98
N SER A 191 -8.79 45.74 29.22
CA SER A 191 -9.35 46.29 30.48
C SER A 191 -10.74 45.71 30.82
N VAL A 192 -11.01 45.17 32.02
CA VAL A 192 -10.18 45.10 33.25
C VAL A 192 -10.70 43.97 34.19
N ALA A 193 -9.97 43.70 35.27
CA ALA A 193 -10.29 42.79 36.41
C ALA A 193 -10.10 41.28 36.13
N SER A 194 -9.40 40.46 36.93
CA SER A 194 -9.15 40.37 38.39
C SER A 194 -10.33 39.82 39.20
N THR A 195 -10.22 38.88 40.14
CA THR A 195 -9.13 38.01 40.64
C THR A 195 -9.78 36.98 41.60
N THR A 196 -9.14 35.83 41.90
CA THR A 196 -9.51 34.86 42.99
C THR A 196 -10.90 34.19 42.90
N SER A 197 -11.21 33.06 43.56
CA SER A 197 -10.37 31.98 44.12
C SER A 197 -11.22 30.74 44.46
N ASP A 198 -10.60 29.57 44.36
CA ASP A 198 -10.69 28.45 45.31
C ASP A 198 -12.02 28.00 45.95
N THR A 199 -12.37 26.76 45.57
CA THR A 199 -12.57 25.60 46.45
C THR A 199 -13.95 25.16 46.98
N LYS A 200 -14.21 23.89 46.64
CA LYS A 200 -14.58 22.75 47.52
C LYS A 200 -16.05 22.46 47.85
N LYS A 201 -16.36 21.17 47.62
CA LYS A 201 -17.45 20.35 48.15
C LYS A 201 -18.86 20.71 47.60
N GLN A 202 -19.81 19.77 47.56
CA GLN A 202 -19.82 18.46 48.21
C GLN A 202 -20.34 17.34 47.29
N SER A 203 -19.79 16.13 47.46
CA SER A 203 -20.31 14.91 46.85
C SER A 203 -21.40 14.30 47.74
N SER A 204 -22.56 13.99 47.16
CA SER A 204 -23.41 12.90 47.65
C SER A 204 -24.30 12.33 46.54
N THR A 205 -24.14 11.03 46.29
CA THR A 205 -25.06 10.13 45.58
C THR A 205 -26.49 10.17 46.19
N ARG A 206 -27.58 9.71 45.55
CA ARG A 206 -27.70 8.66 44.51
C ARG A 206 -29.09 8.67 43.82
N SER A 207 -29.11 8.12 42.59
CA SER A 207 -30.20 7.29 42.01
C SER A 207 -31.36 7.93 41.23
N LYS A 208 -31.82 7.14 40.25
CA LYS A 208 -33.06 7.17 39.44
C LYS A 208 -33.17 8.31 38.41
N GLN A 209 -33.14 8.09 37.09
CA GLN A 209 -33.79 7.10 36.18
C GLN A 209 -35.16 7.57 35.69
N ALA A 210 -35.24 7.89 34.38
CA ALA A 210 -36.44 7.95 33.54
C ALA A 210 -37.52 8.98 33.94
N SER A 211 -38.41 9.44 33.06
CA SER A 211 -38.41 9.57 31.58
C SER A 211 -39.68 10.36 31.19
N SER A 212 -39.75 10.88 29.96
CA SER A 212 -40.95 11.55 29.41
C SER A 212 -41.31 12.88 30.15
N SER A 213 -42.20 13.77 29.69
CA SER A 213 -42.91 13.92 28.40
C SER A 213 -43.50 15.35 28.35
N GLN A 214 -44.25 15.70 27.29
CA GLN A 214 -45.19 16.85 27.25
C GLN A 214 -44.59 18.28 27.28
N LYS A 215 -45.26 19.33 26.75
CA LYS A 215 -46.28 19.41 25.68
C LYS A 215 -46.28 20.80 25.03
N VAL A 216 -46.69 20.83 23.75
CA VAL A 216 -46.97 21.97 22.86
C VAL A 216 -47.86 23.08 23.47
N SER A 217 -47.57 24.37 23.16
CA SER A 217 -48.52 25.48 22.85
C SER A 217 -47.83 26.85 22.97
N SER A 218 -47.95 27.85 22.08
CA SER A 218 -48.46 27.94 20.67
C SER A 218 -47.67 29.10 19.96
N LYS A 219 -48.10 30.07 19.14
CA LYS A 219 -49.37 30.62 18.57
C LYS A 219 -49.01 31.50 17.33
N SER A 220 -50.00 31.98 16.55
CA SER A 220 -49.88 32.87 15.35
C SER A 220 -49.32 32.17 14.09
N SER A 221 -50.01 32.01 12.94
CA SER A 221 -50.81 32.89 12.04
C SER A 221 -49.95 33.66 11.00
N SER A 222 -50.30 33.78 9.70
CA SER A 222 -51.51 33.31 8.99
C SER A 222 -51.33 33.11 7.46
N LYS A 223 -52.22 32.30 6.84
CA LYS A 223 -52.69 32.29 5.42
C LYS A 223 -51.68 32.35 4.24
N ILE A 224 -51.63 31.25 3.46
CA ILE A 224 -51.73 31.25 1.97
C ILE A 224 -52.68 30.09 1.54
N LYS A 225 -53.33 30.22 0.37
CA LYS A 225 -54.19 29.24 -0.33
C LYS A 225 -53.50 28.79 -1.64
N ASN A 226 -53.78 27.66 -2.30
CA ASN A 226 -54.72 26.52 -2.18
C ASN A 226 -54.08 25.36 -3.02
N SER A 227 -54.46 24.07 -3.02
CA SER A 227 -55.31 23.19 -2.19
C SER A 227 -55.01 21.72 -2.58
N VAL A 228 -55.51 20.73 -1.84
CA VAL A 228 -55.21 19.29 -2.04
C VAL A 228 -56.43 18.48 -2.51
N SER A 229 -56.23 17.56 -3.45
CA SER A 229 -57.07 16.35 -3.68
C SER A 229 -56.37 15.40 -4.68
N ALA A 230 -56.39 14.07 -4.54
CA ALA A 230 -56.67 13.23 -3.38
C ALA A 230 -56.09 11.80 -3.60
N SER A 231 -55.98 11.03 -2.50
CA SER A 231 -56.05 9.56 -2.43
C SER A 231 -55.49 8.68 -3.58
N SER A 232 -54.50 7.85 -3.26
CA SER A 232 -54.78 6.43 -2.91
C SER A 232 -53.54 5.70 -2.40
N SER A 233 -53.75 4.63 -1.63
CA SER A 233 -52.68 3.81 -1.04
C SER A 233 -52.45 2.53 -1.85
N LYS A 234 -51.22 2.31 -2.35
CA LYS A 234 -50.72 0.93 -2.56
C LYS A 234 -49.21 0.78 -2.76
N LYS A 235 -48.73 -0.31 -2.15
CA LYS A 235 -47.68 -1.24 -2.61
C LYS A 235 -46.27 -0.68 -2.93
N VAL A 236 -45.33 -1.00 -2.04
CA VAL A 236 -43.93 -1.25 -2.43
C VAL A 236 -43.91 -2.45 -3.39
N THR A 237 -43.27 -2.31 -4.55
CA THR A 237 -42.91 -3.45 -5.41
C THR A 237 -41.47 -3.33 -5.89
N SER A 238 -40.78 -4.45 -5.75
CA SER A 238 -39.36 -4.68 -6.00
C SER A 238 -38.85 -4.31 -7.39
N SER A 239 -37.52 -4.13 -7.46
CA SER A 239 -36.67 -4.49 -8.61
C SER A 239 -37.06 -3.92 -9.98
N SER A 240 -36.72 -2.66 -10.23
CA SER A 240 -36.44 -2.16 -11.58
C SER A 240 -34.94 -2.26 -11.88
N SER A 241 -34.44 -3.49 -12.06
CA SER A 241 -33.10 -3.74 -12.62
C SER A 241 -33.10 -3.42 -14.11
N ILE A 242 -33.06 -2.11 -14.42
CA ILE A 242 -33.02 -1.58 -15.77
C ILE A 242 -31.64 -1.87 -16.35
N GLY A 243 -31.53 -3.00 -17.04
CA GLY A 243 -30.37 -3.39 -17.83
C GLY A 243 -30.21 -2.46 -19.02
N SER A 244 -29.69 -1.26 -18.77
CA SER A 244 -29.38 -0.26 -19.78
C SER A 244 -28.31 -0.83 -20.73
N ARG A 245 -28.75 -1.29 -21.90
CA ARG A 245 -27.86 -1.51 -23.04
C ARG A 245 -27.32 -0.16 -23.48
N ALA A 246 -26.22 0.28 -22.88
CA ALA A 246 -25.54 1.50 -23.26
C ALA A 246 -25.13 1.40 -24.74
N SER A 247 -25.51 2.42 -25.52
CA SER A 247 -25.06 2.54 -26.91
C SER A 247 -23.55 2.80 -26.95
N LYS A 248 -22.88 2.42 -28.04
CA LYS A 248 -21.40 2.34 -28.11
C LYS A 248 -20.76 3.70 -28.43
N ASP A 249 -21.26 4.74 -27.76
CA ASP A 249 -21.16 6.14 -28.22
C ASP A 249 -20.29 6.99 -27.28
N SER A 250 -19.13 6.47 -26.86
CA SER A 250 -18.14 7.16 -26.01
C SER A 250 -18.73 7.80 -24.74
N SER A 251 -19.69 7.12 -24.10
CA SER A 251 -20.55 7.68 -23.06
C SER A 251 -19.79 8.03 -21.77
N GLY A 252 -19.26 9.25 -21.70
CA GLY A 252 -18.64 9.77 -20.50
C GLY A 252 -19.64 9.98 -19.36
N PHE A 253 -19.22 9.71 -18.13
CA PHE A 253 -20.05 9.78 -16.93
C PHE A 253 -19.65 10.96 -16.03
N LYS A 254 -20.57 11.38 -15.15
CA LYS A 254 -20.29 12.41 -14.14
C LYS A 254 -19.68 11.77 -12.90
N ILE A 255 -18.43 12.12 -12.58
CA ILE A 255 -17.70 11.53 -11.46
C ILE A 255 -18.30 11.98 -10.11
N LYS A 256 -18.39 11.04 -9.17
CA LYS A 256 -18.74 11.31 -7.76
C LYS A 256 -17.60 12.05 -7.05
N ASP A 257 -17.88 12.48 -5.82
CA ASP A 257 -16.83 12.74 -4.85
C ASP A 257 -16.49 11.44 -4.10
N TYR A 258 -15.20 11.10 -4.08
CA TYR A 258 -14.58 9.99 -3.36
C TYR A 258 -13.64 10.48 -2.25
N THR A 259 -13.49 11.79 -2.07
CA THR A 259 -12.66 12.40 -1.02
C THR A 259 -13.12 11.92 0.37
N GLY A 260 -12.16 11.58 1.23
CA GLY A 260 -12.43 11.02 2.56
C GLY A 260 -12.95 9.57 2.56
N GLN A 261 -13.09 8.91 1.42
CA GLN A 261 -13.42 7.48 1.33
C GLN A 261 -12.14 6.63 1.23
N ASP A 262 -12.24 5.35 1.62
CA ASP A 262 -11.19 4.37 1.37
C ASP A 262 -11.04 4.13 -0.14
N TYR A 263 -9.82 4.23 -0.66
CA TYR A 263 -9.58 4.18 -2.11
C TYR A 263 -10.00 2.84 -2.74
N LYS A 264 -9.96 1.73 -1.98
CA LYS A 264 -10.38 0.39 -2.44
C LYS A 264 -11.90 0.32 -2.59
N ILE A 265 -12.65 1.14 -1.85
CA ILE A 265 -14.11 1.31 -2.04
C ILE A 265 -14.38 2.17 -3.27
N ALA A 266 -13.67 3.28 -3.44
CA ALA A 266 -13.82 4.18 -4.59
C ALA A 266 -13.51 3.48 -5.93
N VAL A 267 -12.38 2.76 -6.02
CA VAL A 267 -12.02 1.92 -7.18
C VAL A 267 -13.12 0.90 -7.47
N LYS A 268 -13.67 0.23 -6.44
CA LYS A 268 -14.75 -0.74 -6.63
C LYS A 268 -16.05 -0.11 -7.13
N ASP A 269 -16.38 1.12 -6.74
CA ASP A 269 -17.54 1.83 -7.30
C ASP A 269 -17.32 2.21 -8.78
N LEU A 270 -16.13 2.71 -9.12
CA LEU A 270 -15.74 3.02 -10.50
C LEU A 270 -15.78 1.80 -11.43
N VAL A 271 -15.15 0.69 -11.02
CA VAL A 271 -15.10 -0.54 -11.83
C VAL A 271 -16.50 -1.14 -11.98
N ASN A 272 -17.24 -1.35 -10.88
CA ASN A 272 -18.50 -2.12 -10.92
C ASN A 272 -19.70 -1.30 -11.42
N ASN A 273 -19.80 0.00 -11.08
CA ASN A 273 -20.99 0.81 -11.40
C ASN A 273 -20.80 1.70 -12.63
N TYR A 274 -19.55 1.97 -13.06
CA TYR A 274 -19.24 2.81 -14.22
C TYR A 274 -18.42 2.12 -15.32
N SER A 275 -18.09 0.83 -15.16
CA SER A 275 -17.32 0.03 -16.13
C SER A 275 -15.94 0.62 -16.46
N ILE A 276 -15.33 1.33 -15.52
CA ILE A 276 -13.98 1.90 -15.68
C ILE A 276 -12.95 0.78 -15.56
N SER A 277 -11.95 0.76 -16.45
CA SER A 277 -10.80 -0.14 -16.31
C SER A 277 -9.89 0.34 -15.19
N GLU A 278 -9.32 -0.57 -14.41
CA GLU A 278 -8.28 -0.23 -13.42
C GLU A 278 -7.07 0.49 -14.07
N SER A 279 -6.81 0.26 -15.37
CA SER A 279 -5.78 0.99 -16.14
C SER A 279 -6.08 2.49 -16.38
N GLN A 280 -7.35 2.90 -16.26
CA GLN A 280 -7.78 4.30 -16.27
C GLN A 280 -7.81 4.91 -14.86
N ILE A 281 -7.35 4.20 -13.83
CA ILE A 281 -7.27 4.72 -12.45
C ILE A 281 -5.79 4.75 -12.02
N GLU A 282 -5.35 5.86 -11.44
CA GLU A 282 -3.99 6.06 -10.96
C GLU A 282 -4.01 6.47 -9.49
N ILE A 283 -3.15 5.83 -8.69
CA ILE A 283 -3.03 6.10 -7.25
C ILE A 283 -1.71 6.82 -7.04
N GLU A 284 -1.76 8.06 -6.57
CA GLU A 284 -0.61 8.79 -6.07
C GLU A 284 -0.59 8.70 -4.53
N GLU A 285 0.44 8.09 -3.96
CA GLU A 285 0.57 7.98 -2.51
C GLU A 285 1.18 9.27 -1.91
N ILE A 286 0.54 9.78 -0.85
CA ILE A 286 0.94 10.99 -0.13
C ILE A 286 1.15 10.63 1.34
N SER A 287 2.41 10.68 1.78
CA SER A 287 2.79 10.49 3.18
C SER A 287 2.23 11.63 4.05
N THR A 288 1.37 11.30 5.02
CA THR A 288 0.76 12.29 5.93
C THR A 288 0.37 11.66 7.28
N SER A 289 0.30 12.49 8.31
CA SER A 289 -0.27 12.17 9.63
C SER A 289 -1.72 12.64 9.79
N ASP A 290 -2.20 13.50 8.89
CA ASP A 290 -3.42 14.30 9.09
C ASP A 290 -4.68 13.54 8.65
N TYR A 291 -4.48 12.47 7.88
CA TYR A 291 -5.50 11.59 7.32
C TYR A 291 -5.18 10.16 7.69
N LYS A 292 -6.22 9.34 7.96
CA LYS A 292 -6.03 7.89 8.14
C LYS A 292 -5.50 7.28 6.83
N GLU A 293 -4.50 6.41 6.96
CA GLU A 293 -4.00 5.55 5.88
C GLU A 293 -5.13 4.90 5.07
N GLY A 294 -5.01 4.92 3.74
CA GLY A 294 -5.99 4.40 2.78
C GLY A 294 -7.11 5.38 2.37
N LEU A 295 -7.21 6.57 2.96
CA LEU A 295 -8.22 7.57 2.57
C LEU A 295 -7.76 8.41 1.37
N ILE A 296 -8.69 8.72 0.46
CA ILE A 296 -8.47 9.67 -0.63
C ILE A 296 -8.45 11.10 -0.06
N ILE A 297 -7.31 11.79 -0.18
CA ILE A 297 -7.12 13.19 0.21
C ILE A 297 -7.71 14.13 -0.86
N SER A 298 -7.58 13.76 -2.14
CA SER A 298 -8.16 14.49 -3.27
C SER A 298 -8.23 13.63 -4.54
N GLN A 299 -9.03 14.05 -5.51
CA GLN A 299 -9.21 13.36 -6.79
C GLN A 299 -9.09 14.29 -8.00
N SER A 300 -8.83 13.70 -9.16
CA SER A 300 -9.02 14.31 -10.47
C SER A 300 -9.62 13.27 -11.42
N PRO A 301 -10.63 13.57 -12.26
CA PRO A 301 -11.39 14.82 -12.30
C PRO A 301 -12.16 15.11 -11.00
N SER A 302 -12.50 16.39 -10.80
CA SER A 302 -13.26 16.89 -9.67
C SER A 302 -14.72 16.41 -9.70
N GLN A 303 -15.39 16.40 -8.55
CA GLN A 303 -16.82 16.03 -8.45
C GLN A 303 -17.66 16.78 -9.50
N GLY A 304 -18.45 16.03 -10.28
CA GLY A 304 -19.32 16.61 -11.31
C GLY A 304 -18.61 17.01 -12.62
N GLU A 305 -17.31 16.75 -12.78
CA GLU A 305 -16.67 16.74 -14.09
C GLU A 305 -17.03 15.48 -14.88
N THR A 306 -16.86 15.51 -16.21
CA THR A 306 -17.21 14.39 -17.10
C THR A 306 -15.97 13.58 -17.44
N PHE A 307 -15.92 12.30 -17.04
CA PHE A 307 -14.85 11.38 -17.38
C PHE A 307 -15.24 10.43 -18.51
N LYS A 308 -14.32 10.11 -19.44
CA LYS A 308 -14.59 9.24 -20.59
C LYS A 308 -14.17 7.78 -20.33
N VAL A 309 -15.11 6.85 -20.46
CA VAL A 309 -14.84 5.41 -20.40
C VAL A 309 -14.06 4.98 -21.65
N GLY A 310 -12.93 4.31 -21.46
CA GLY A 310 -12.12 3.72 -22.54
C GLY A 310 -11.31 4.72 -23.39
N GLY A 311 -10.99 5.89 -22.85
CA GLY A 311 -10.04 6.83 -23.44
C GLY A 311 -8.70 6.86 -22.69
N ASP A 312 -7.74 7.65 -23.19
CA ASP A 312 -6.41 7.82 -22.57
C ASP A 312 -6.45 8.71 -21.30
N ASP A 313 -7.56 9.42 -21.08
CA ASP A 313 -7.86 10.17 -19.85
C ASP A 313 -7.85 9.20 -18.63
N LYS A 314 -7.33 9.65 -17.47
CA LYS A 314 -7.29 8.88 -16.20
C LYS A 314 -8.04 9.57 -15.05
N ILE A 315 -8.49 8.76 -14.09
CA ILE A 315 -8.92 9.19 -12.76
C ILE A 315 -7.74 9.04 -11.80
N VAL A 316 -7.21 10.14 -11.27
CA VAL A 316 -6.12 10.15 -10.29
C VAL A 316 -6.71 10.31 -8.89
N PHE A 317 -6.34 9.43 -7.97
CA PHE A 317 -6.61 9.59 -6.54
C PHE A 317 -5.29 9.83 -5.78
N LYS A 318 -5.22 10.93 -5.03
CA LYS A 318 -4.14 11.14 -4.05
C LYS A 318 -4.55 10.50 -2.73
N VAL A 319 -3.86 9.45 -2.32
CA VAL A 319 -4.23 8.58 -1.18
C VAL A 319 -3.25 8.78 -0.03
N ALA A 320 -3.79 8.92 1.18
CA ALA A 320 -3.01 8.99 2.40
C ALA A 320 -2.31 7.65 2.68
N VAL A 321 -0.99 7.68 2.80
CA VAL A 321 -0.17 6.61 3.39
C VAL A 321 0.51 7.13 4.65
N GLU A 322 0.91 6.23 5.55
CA GLU A 322 1.53 6.64 6.82
C GLU A 322 2.79 7.49 6.59
N SER A 323 2.93 8.56 7.38
CA SER A 323 4.10 9.44 7.36
C SER A 323 5.35 8.74 7.91
N THR A 324 6.00 7.94 7.07
CA THR A 324 7.27 7.28 7.40
C THR A 324 8.44 8.25 7.28
N VAL A 325 9.25 8.32 8.34
CA VAL A 325 10.53 9.02 8.33
C VAL A 325 11.63 7.99 8.10
N ALA A 326 12.51 8.22 7.11
CA ALA A 326 13.68 7.37 6.89
C ALA A 326 14.73 7.63 7.98
N MET A 327 15.23 6.55 8.58
CA MET A 327 16.28 6.59 9.60
C MET A 327 17.59 7.14 8.99
N PRO A 328 18.17 8.23 9.53
CA PRO A 328 19.42 8.80 9.02
C PRO A 328 20.61 7.87 9.29
N ASN A 329 21.72 8.10 8.59
CA ASN A 329 22.99 7.48 8.97
C ASN A 329 23.60 8.31 10.10
N LEU A 330 23.73 7.68 11.27
CA LEU A 330 24.33 8.23 12.49
C LEU A 330 25.68 7.60 12.79
N THR A 331 26.12 6.59 12.02
CA THR A 331 27.41 5.93 12.23
C THR A 331 28.55 6.93 12.01
N GLY A 332 29.42 7.08 13.01
CA GLY A 332 30.48 8.10 13.05
C GLY A 332 30.08 9.45 13.64
N TYR A 333 28.82 9.64 14.07
CA TYR A 333 28.40 10.82 14.83
C TYR A 333 28.70 10.63 16.33
N THR A 334 28.91 11.70 17.08
CA THR A 334 28.85 11.62 18.55
C THR A 334 27.41 11.35 19.03
N TYR A 335 27.26 10.77 20.22
CA TYR A 335 25.95 10.55 20.84
C TYR A 335 25.11 11.84 20.90
N SER A 336 25.73 12.98 21.22
CA SER A 336 25.05 14.28 21.25
C SER A 336 24.49 14.71 19.88
N GLU A 337 25.25 14.51 18.80
CA GLU A 337 24.81 14.83 17.44
C GLU A 337 23.75 13.84 16.95
N ALA A 338 23.89 12.56 17.28
CA ALA A 338 22.94 11.51 16.95
C ALA A 338 21.57 11.75 17.61
N VAL A 339 21.54 12.06 18.91
CA VAL A 339 20.30 12.44 19.61
C VAL A 339 19.72 13.72 19.02
N SER A 340 20.54 14.74 18.70
CA SER A 340 20.05 15.97 18.09
C SER A 340 19.38 15.73 16.73
N ALA A 341 19.99 14.90 15.86
CA ALA A 341 19.42 14.52 14.58
C ALA A 341 18.11 13.74 14.73
N LEU A 342 18.05 12.80 15.68
CA LEU A 342 16.84 12.02 15.99
C LEU A 342 15.71 12.89 16.56
N THR A 343 16.00 13.82 17.46
CA THR A 343 15.02 14.76 18.01
C THR A 343 14.51 15.75 16.94
N ALA A 344 15.35 16.16 15.98
CA ALA A 344 14.91 16.95 14.83
C ALA A 344 13.96 16.17 13.89
N LEU A 345 13.97 14.84 13.94
CA LEU A 345 13.04 13.94 13.26
C LEU A 345 11.83 13.52 14.14
N GLY A 346 11.66 14.14 15.30
CA GLY A 346 10.53 13.90 16.22
C GLY A 346 10.74 12.77 17.25
N VAL A 347 11.93 12.17 17.31
CA VAL A 347 12.23 11.09 18.27
C VAL A 347 12.54 11.67 19.65
N SER A 348 11.67 11.37 20.62
CA SER A 348 11.95 11.63 22.04
C SER A 348 13.06 10.70 22.54
N SER A 349 13.97 11.24 23.36
CA SER A 349 15.04 10.48 24.01
C SER A 349 14.54 9.29 24.84
N SER A 350 13.27 9.30 25.28
CA SER A 350 12.63 8.16 25.94
C SER A 350 12.49 6.91 25.07
N HIS A 351 12.66 7.03 23.75
CA HIS A 351 12.63 5.94 22.78
C HIS A 351 14.02 5.56 22.25
N ILE A 352 15.09 6.23 22.73
CA ILE A 352 16.47 5.96 22.34
C ILE A 352 17.11 5.05 23.41
N THR A 353 17.29 3.79 23.08
CA THR A 353 18.07 2.84 23.90
C THR A 353 19.53 2.91 23.48
N VAL A 354 20.46 2.86 24.44
CA VAL A 354 21.89 2.99 24.16
C VAL A 354 22.66 1.80 24.72
N TYR A 355 23.54 1.23 23.88
CA TYR A 355 24.47 0.18 24.23
C TYR A 355 25.91 0.67 24.03
N GLN A 356 26.72 0.55 25.07
CA GLN A 356 28.13 0.93 25.11
C GLN A 356 28.98 -0.31 24.88
N ALA A 357 29.96 -0.28 23.97
CA ALA A 357 30.87 -1.41 23.80
C ALA A 357 31.72 -1.62 25.06
N ASP A 358 31.81 -2.87 25.51
CA ASP A 358 32.57 -3.29 26.71
C ASP A 358 33.23 -4.67 26.43
N PRO A 359 34.57 -4.77 26.41
CA PRO A 359 35.27 -6.03 26.16
C PRO A 359 35.12 -7.06 27.29
N ASN A 360 34.63 -6.66 28.46
CA ASN A 360 34.36 -7.54 29.60
C ASN A 360 32.94 -8.12 29.57
N SER A 361 32.04 -7.55 28.77
CA SER A 361 30.68 -8.06 28.58
C SER A 361 30.67 -9.31 27.71
N SER A 362 29.93 -10.35 28.11
CA SER A 362 29.78 -11.57 27.32
C SER A 362 29.00 -11.39 25.99
N THR A 363 28.44 -10.20 25.74
CA THR A 363 27.85 -9.79 24.45
C THR A 363 28.68 -8.74 23.71
N GLY A 364 29.81 -8.30 24.26
CA GLY A 364 30.62 -7.18 23.77
C GLY A 364 30.02 -5.78 23.99
N TYR A 365 28.83 -5.70 24.59
CA TYR A 365 28.10 -4.45 24.84
C TYR A 365 27.35 -4.49 26.19
N VAL A 366 27.13 -3.32 26.79
CA VAL A 366 26.30 -3.12 28.00
C VAL A 366 25.30 -2.00 27.76
N GLN A 367 24.07 -2.12 28.29
CA GLN A 367 23.09 -1.04 28.19
C GLN A 367 23.47 0.11 29.14
N VAL A 368 23.47 1.35 28.65
CA VAL A 368 23.83 2.54 29.44
C VAL A 368 22.71 3.57 29.47
N SER A 369 22.40 4.09 30.66
CA SER A 369 21.41 5.16 30.85
C SER A 369 22.00 6.57 30.72
N SER A 370 23.32 6.69 30.85
CA SER A 370 24.06 7.96 30.83
C SER A 370 25.38 7.80 30.04
N PRO A 371 25.32 7.58 28.72
CA PRO A 371 26.52 7.51 27.87
C PRO A 371 27.28 8.84 27.85
N SER A 372 28.57 8.79 27.50
CA SER A 372 29.36 9.99 27.21
C SER A 372 28.77 10.75 26.01
N SER A 373 28.67 12.07 26.10
CA SER A 373 28.12 12.90 25.02
C SER A 373 28.98 12.89 23.75
N THR A 374 30.27 12.58 23.87
CA THR A 374 31.25 12.50 22.79
C THR A 374 31.50 11.09 22.28
N ALA A 375 30.96 10.05 22.93
CA ALA A 375 31.11 8.66 22.46
C ALA A 375 30.52 8.50 21.05
N THR A 376 31.27 7.83 20.17
CA THR A 376 30.93 7.74 18.74
C THR A 376 30.00 6.56 18.47
N VAL A 377 28.95 6.79 17.68
CA VAL A 377 28.01 5.74 17.24
C VAL A 377 28.71 4.80 16.24
N THR A 378 28.79 3.51 16.57
CA THR A 378 29.35 2.44 15.72
C THR A 378 28.30 1.72 14.89
N ALA A 379 27.07 1.61 15.42
CA ALA A 379 25.94 1.01 14.73
C ALA A 379 24.61 1.57 15.27
N GLN A 380 23.52 1.28 14.56
CA GLN A 380 22.19 1.80 14.83
C GLN A 380 21.12 0.78 14.44
N THR A 381 19.97 0.83 15.12
CA THR A 381 18.73 0.15 14.73
C THR A 381 17.58 1.16 14.85
N PRO A 382 16.74 1.40 13.83
CA PRO A 382 16.81 0.84 12.48
C PRO A 382 18.11 1.18 11.73
N TYR A 383 18.42 0.42 10.69
CA TYR A 383 19.54 0.70 9.81
C TYR A 383 19.29 1.94 8.94
N TYR A 384 20.35 2.50 8.37
CA TYR A 384 20.24 3.67 7.49
C TYR A 384 19.29 3.42 6.32
N GLY A 385 18.27 4.28 6.19
CA GLY A 385 17.25 4.20 5.14
C GLY A 385 16.02 3.36 5.48
N GLU A 386 16.02 2.62 6.60
CA GLU A 386 14.82 1.93 7.10
C GLU A 386 13.81 2.91 7.70
N THR A 387 12.54 2.49 7.82
CA THR A 387 11.49 3.28 8.49
C THR A 387 11.78 3.44 9.98
N LEU A 388 11.81 4.69 10.44
CA LEU A 388 11.99 5.05 11.85
C LEU A 388 10.70 4.73 12.64
N SER A 389 10.65 3.54 13.23
CA SER A 389 9.49 2.97 13.93
C SER A 389 9.33 3.43 15.39
N GLY A 390 9.63 4.70 15.65
CA GLY A 390 9.59 5.34 16.97
C GLY A 390 10.75 4.96 17.90
N ASN A 391 10.95 3.66 18.15
CA ASN A 391 12.05 3.15 18.96
C ASN A 391 13.36 3.10 18.16
N VAL A 392 14.46 3.53 18.79
CA VAL A 392 15.80 3.54 18.20
C VAL A 392 16.78 2.92 19.20
N VAL A 393 17.74 2.14 18.67
CA VAL A 393 18.90 1.64 19.41
C VAL A 393 20.16 2.24 18.83
N LEU A 394 21.02 2.81 19.67
CA LEU A 394 22.35 3.28 19.30
C LEU A 394 23.41 2.40 19.97
N TYR A 395 24.40 1.97 19.19
CA TYR A 395 25.58 1.26 19.67
C TYR A 395 26.77 2.22 19.62
N LEU A 396 27.54 2.31 20.70
CA LEU A 396 28.65 3.26 20.86
C LEU A 396 30.01 2.54 20.95
N ALA A 397 31.04 3.17 20.40
CA ALA A 397 32.44 2.79 20.59
C ALA A 397 32.82 2.95 22.07
N ALA A 398 33.63 2.01 22.59
CA ALA A 398 34.15 2.05 23.96
C ALA A 398 34.79 3.41 24.28
N ASP A 399 34.64 3.89 25.51
CA ASP A 399 35.35 5.08 25.97
C ASP A 399 36.87 4.83 25.90
N GLU A 400 37.63 5.79 25.38
CA GLU A 400 39.09 5.75 25.39
C GLU A 400 39.61 6.18 26.77
N GLU A 401 40.45 5.36 27.41
CA GLU A 401 41.10 5.63 28.73
C GLU A 401 42.25 6.65 28.67
#